data_AF-A0A2M6Z157-F1
#
_entry.id   AF-A0A2M6Z157-F1
#
_cell.length_a   1.000
_cell.length_b   1.000
_cell.length_c   1.000
_cell.angle_alpha   90.00
_cell.angle_beta   90.00
_cell.angle_gamma   90.00
#
_symmetry.space_group_name_H-M   'P 1'
#
loop_
_entity.id
_entity.type
_entity.pdbx_description
1 polymer ?
#
loop_
_entity_poly.entity_id
_entity_poly.type
_entity_poly.pdbx_seq_one_letter_code
_entity_poly.pdbx_strand_id
1 'polypeptide(L)'
;ASLLNGRYSVSMSQIATDTVRLMSSASFGRAADTVTTVFFKTIKPVPDAPGAVSLASDTVDVSINGTPHRYAVDGRDYDMNGNLVGVGKPGIICHSSYDSVQSAAYLSQITGNPSPVSIQSDIPQPTSFINDLIGNADYTFTGDIPGGNFGTRDHPAIVFCDGTGSTVTLNGNNVIYGIVIIKGNVKITGTFQFYGLMIAYNDVVSISVDAAGTADMYGGMIMAGGAHSSFSMQGTATFYYSSASLSNIRKIQRLRLYALQDWYE
;
A
#
# COMPACT_ATOMS: atom_id res chain seq x y z
N ALA A 1 -20.48 -35.06 10.18
CA ALA A 1 -20.42 -34.81 11.63
C ALA A 1 -21.82 -34.92 12.23
N SER A 2 -21.96 -34.93 13.56
CA SER A 2 -23.26 -35.05 14.26
C SER A 2 -23.46 -33.88 15.21
N LEU A 3 -24.67 -33.33 15.25
CA LEU A 3 -25.06 -32.22 16.12
C LEU A 3 -26.52 -32.41 16.53
N LEU A 4 -26.85 -32.24 17.82
CA LEU A 4 -28.23 -32.31 18.35
C LEU A 4 -29.02 -33.55 17.87
N ASN A 5 -28.41 -34.74 17.91
CA ASN A 5 -28.98 -36.02 17.42
C ASN A 5 -29.27 -36.09 15.91
N GLY A 6 -28.84 -35.10 15.12
CA GLY A 6 -28.83 -35.13 13.67
C GLY A 6 -27.46 -35.47 13.09
N ARG A 7 -27.44 -35.72 11.78
CA ARG A 7 -26.20 -35.84 10.98
C ARG A 7 -26.13 -34.67 10.03
N TYR A 8 -24.94 -34.14 9.81
CA TYR A 8 -24.72 -33.11 8.80
C TYR A 8 -23.41 -33.35 8.05
N SER A 9 -23.36 -32.85 6.82
CA SER A 9 -22.18 -32.81 5.98
C SER A 9 -22.06 -31.41 5.38
N VAL A 10 -20.87 -30.82 5.53
CA VAL A 10 -20.50 -29.60 4.83
C VAL A 10 -19.49 -29.96 3.77
N SER A 11 -19.74 -29.54 2.54
CA SER A 11 -18.79 -29.65 1.44
C SER A 11 -18.56 -28.27 0.83
N MET A 12 -17.35 -28.08 0.30
CA MET A 12 -16.96 -26.86 -0.39
C MET A 12 -16.39 -27.26 -1.76
N SER A 13 -16.88 -26.63 -2.82
CA SER A 13 -16.38 -26.84 -4.17
C SER A 13 -16.14 -25.50 -4.86
N GLN A 14 -15.03 -25.41 -5.58
CA GLN A 14 -14.78 -24.27 -6.45
C GLN A 14 -15.61 -24.44 -7.73
N ILE A 15 -16.48 -23.48 -8.03
CA ILE A 15 -17.37 -23.52 -9.19
C ILE A 15 -16.94 -22.54 -10.30
N ALA A 16 -16.09 -21.56 -9.96
CA ALA A 16 -15.36 -20.72 -10.91
C ALA A 16 -14.01 -20.26 -10.31
N THR A 17 -13.18 -19.57 -11.09
CA THR A 17 -11.86 -19.05 -10.62
C THR A 17 -11.99 -18.21 -9.35
N ASP A 18 -13.08 -17.48 -9.23
CA ASP A 18 -13.43 -16.55 -8.16
C ASP A 18 -14.74 -16.93 -7.44
N THR A 19 -15.31 -18.11 -7.67
CA THR A 19 -16.58 -18.49 -7.02
C THR A 19 -16.46 -19.85 -6.34
N VAL A 20 -16.88 -19.89 -5.08
CA VAL A 20 -16.91 -21.10 -4.25
C VAL A 20 -18.32 -21.37 -3.79
N ARG A 21 -18.76 -22.62 -3.91
CA ARG A 21 -20.02 -23.10 -3.37
C ARG A 21 -19.77 -23.86 -2.07
N LEU A 22 -20.50 -23.52 -1.03
CA LEU A 22 -20.57 -24.26 0.21
C LEU A 22 -21.95 -24.89 0.31
N MET A 23 -22.00 -26.21 0.50
CA MET A 23 -23.25 -26.95 0.68
C MET A 23 -23.25 -27.58 2.07
N SER A 24 -24.31 -27.32 2.83
CA SER A 24 -24.54 -27.92 4.13
C SER A 24 -25.82 -28.73 4.09
N SER A 25 -25.69 -30.06 4.06
CA SER A 25 -26.82 -30.97 4.15
C SER A 25 -26.94 -31.50 5.58
N ALA A 26 -28.14 -31.44 6.15
CA ALA A 26 -28.42 -31.95 7.48
C ALA A 26 -29.65 -32.87 7.48
N SER A 27 -29.64 -33.90 8.32
CA SER A 27 -30.74 -34.83 8.51
C SER A 27 -31.04 -35.01 10.00
N PHE A 28 -32.28 -34.79 10.39
CA PHE A 28 -32.80 -35.00 11.75
C PHE A 28 -33.99 -35.96 11.69
N GLY A 29 -33.78 -37.20 12.13
CA GLY A 29 -34.79 -38.26 12.02
C GLY A 29 -35.12 -38.57 10.56
N ARG A 30 -36.34 -38.24 10.12
CA ARG A 30 -36.81 -38.44 8.74
C ARG A 30 -36.77 -37.18 7.88
N ALA A 31 -36.51 -36.01 8.48
CA ALA A 31 -36.36 -34.77 7.75
C ALA A 31 -34.91 -34.60 7.30
N ALA A 32 -34.71 -34.17 6.06
CA ALA A 32 -33.42 -33.80 5.52
C ALA A 32 -33.56 -32.48 4.76
N ASP A 33 -32.57 -31.62 4.90
CA ASP A 33 -32.54 -30.31 4.27
C ASP A 33 -31.13 -29.99 3.79
N THR A 34 -31.00 -29.14 2.76
CA THR A 34 -29.71 -28.75 2.19
C THR A 34 -29.66 -27.26 1.93
N VAL A 35 -28.89 -26.57 2.75
CA VAL A 35 -28.59 -25.16 2.52
C VAL A 35 -27.40 -25.06 1.59
N THR A 36 -27.53 -24.24 0.54
CA THR A 36 -26.40 -23.91 -0.33
C THR A 36 -26.11 -22.42 -0.30
N THR A 37 -24.83 -22.11 -0.22
CA THR A 37 -24.30 -20.76 -0.20
C THR A 37 -23.26 -20.62 -1.29
N VAL A 38 -23.36 -19.58 -2.11
CA VAL A 38 -22.37 -19.25 -3.13
C VAL A 38 -21.62 -18.01 -2.66
N PHE A 39 -20.30 -18.13 -2.58
CA PHE A 39 -19.41 -17.04 -2.25
C PHE A 39 -18.64 -16.60 -3.48
N PHE A 40 -18.61 -15.30 -3.72
CA PHE A 40 -17.73 -14.65 -4.68
C PHE A 40 -16.47 -14.16 -3.97
N LYS A 41 -15.32 -14.51 -4.52
CA LYS A 41 -14.01 -14.12 -4.03
C LYS A 41 -13.69 -12.73 -4.55
N THR A 42 -13.90 -11.73 -3.71
CA THR A 42 -13.51 -10.34 -3.99
C THR A 42 -12.18 -10.01 -3.33
N ILE A 43 -11.54 -8.92 -3.75
CA ILE A 43 -10.32 -8.41 -3.13
C ILE A 43 -10.69 -7.08 -2.48
N LYS A 44 -10.30 -6.87 -1.22
CA LYS A 44 -10.39 -5.55 -0.60
C LYS A 44 -9.69 -4.54 -1.50
N PRO A 45 -10.30 -3.38 -1.77
CA PRO A 45 -9.71 -2.40 -2.66
C PRO A 45 -8.33 -2.00 -2.15
N VAL A 46 -7.31 -2.31 -2.95
CA VAL A 46 -5.99 -1.72 -2.81
C VAL A 46 -6.05 -0.38 -3.54
N PRO A 47 -5.74 0.75 -2.90
CA PRO A 47 -5.79 2.04 -3.57
C PRO A 47 -4.76 2.07 -4.70
N ASP A 48 -5.12 2.70 -5.80
CA ASP A 48 -4.18 2.96 -6.88
C ASP A 48 -3.29 4.14 -6.49
N ALA A 49 -1.97 3.98 -6.61
CA ALA A 49 -1.06 5.11 -6.51
C ALA A 49 -1.12 5.89 -7.83
N PRO A 50 -1.58 7.16 -7.83
CA PRO A 50 -1.74 7.91 -9.06
C PRO A 50 -0.39 8.34 -9.67
N GLY A 51 0.69 8.39 -8.87
CA GLY A 51 2.05 8.70 -9.29
C GLY A 51 3.12 8.02 -8.44
N ALA A 52 4.40 8.30 -8.71
CA ALA A 52 5.50 7.77 -7.90
C ALA A 52 5.42 8.28 -6.45
N VAL A 53 5.13 9.57 -6.28
CA VAL A 53 4.84 10.24 -5.00
C VAL A 53 3.52 10.99 -5.13
N SER A 54 2.56 10.67 -4.26
CA SER A 54 1.22 11.26 -4.25
C SER A 54 0.98 11.97 -2.92
N LEU A 55 0.80 13.28 -2.97
CA LEU A 55 0.59 14.16 -1.83
C LEU A 55 -0.92 14.42 -1.67
N ALA A 56 -1.56 13.64 -0.80
CA ALA A 56 -3.00 13.58 -0.59
C ALA A 56 -3.49 14.51 0.55
N SER A 57 -2.64 15.39 1.09
CA SER A 57 -3.01 16.33 2.17
C SER A 57 -3.50 17.66 1.60
N ASP A 58 -4.41 18.32 2.32
CA ASP A 58 -4.80 19.70 2.05
C ASP A 58 -3.69 20.63 2.55
N THR A 59 -2.91 21.22 1.65
CA THR A 59 -1.69 22.01 1.94
C THR A 59 -0.52 21.15 2.45
N VAL A 60 0.52 21.04 1.62
CA VAL A 60 1.75 20.30 1.91
C VAL A 60 2.96 21.23 1.81
N ASP A 61 3.72 21.31 2.91
CA ASP A 61 5.01 21.97 2.96
C ASP A 61 6.09 21.03 2.38
N VAL A 62 6.34 21.16 1.08
CA VAL A 62 7.43 20.41 0.45
C VAL A 62 8.75 21.10 0.77
N SER A 63 9.73 20.35 1.27
CA SER A 63 11.08 20.85 1.57
C SER A 63 12.14 19.83 1.19
N ILE A 64 12.73 20.01 0.02
CA ILE A 64 13.84 19.16 -0.42
C ILE A 64 15.14 19.80 0.06
N ASN A 65 15.83 19.13 0.98
CA ASN A 65 17.02 19.67 1.63
C ASN A 65 18.20 18.71 1.48
N GLY A 66 19.16 19.11 0.66
CA GLY A 66 20.38 18.36 0.40
C GLY A 66 21.09 18.86 -0.85
N THR A 67 22.18 18.19 -1.22
CA THR A 67 22.89 18.54 -2.44
C THR A 67 22.00 18.23 -3.66
N PRO A 68 21.76 19.19 -4.57
CA PRO A 68 20.98 18.96 -5.78
C PRO A 68 21.45 17.70 -6.52
N HIS A 69 20.52 16.94 -7.10
CA HIS A 69 20.76 15.72 -7.89
C HIS A 69 21.12 14.45 -7.10
N ARG A 70 20.97 14.42 -5.77
CA ARG A 70 21.18 13.19 -5.00
C ARG A 70 19.93 12.33 -4.82
N TYR A 71 18.76 12.87 -5.15
CA TYR A 71 17.48 12.18 -5.06
C TYR A 71 16.81 12.14 -6.43
N ALA A 72 16.01 11.10 -6.65
CA ALA A 72 15.27 10.89 -7.88
C ALA A 72 13.79 10.65 -7.60
N VAL A 73 12.93 11.29 -8.37
CA VAL A 73 11.52 10.92 -8.48
C VAL A 73 11.24 10.77 -9.97
N ASP A 74 10.82 9.59 -10.38
CA ASP A 74 10.59 9.25 -11.78
C ASP A 74 9.21 8.64 -11.94
N GLY A 75 8.36 9.34 -12.68
CA GLY A 75 7.01 8.87 -12.98
C GLY A 75 6.95 7.79 -14.06
N ARG A 76 8.02 7.60 -14.85
CA ARG A 76 8.01 6.58 -15.90
C ARG A 76 7.90 5.19 -15.29
N ASP A 77 7.43 4.22 -16.06
CA ASP A 77 7.17 2.88 -15.54
C ASP A 77 8.45 2.05 -15.49
N TYR A 78 8.81 1.58 -14.31
CA TYR A 78 9.94 0.67 -14.10
C TYR A 78 9.44 -0.72 -13.70
N ASP A 79 10.12 -1.77 -14.14
CA ASP A 79 9.89 -3.11 -13.62
C ASP A 79 10.51 -3.27 -12.21
N MET A 80 10.20 -4.38 -11.55
CA MET A 80 10.77 -4.71 -10.23
C MET A 80 12.28 -5.06 -10.26
N ASN A 81 12.96 -4.97 -11.41
CA ASN A 81 14.40 -5.12 -11.54
C ASN A 81 15.10 -3.78 -11.84
N GLY A 82 14.36 -2.68 -11.93
CA GLY A 82 14.88 -1.35 -12.23
C GLY A 82 15.01 -1.01 -13.72
N ASN A 83 14.43 -1.81 -14.62
CA ASN A 83 14.41 -1.49 -16.04
C ASN A 83 13.24 -0.57 -16.37
N LEU A 84 13.49 0.44 -17.21
CA LEU A 84 12.42 1.27 -17.76
C LEU A 84 11.60 0.47 -18.77
N VAL A 85 10.28 0.37 -18.55
CA VAL A 85 9.36 -0.44 -19.35
C VAL A 85 8.20 0.34 -19.99
N GLY A 86 8.00 1.62 -19.62
CA GLY A 86 6.91 2.41 -20.18
C GLY A 86 6.86 3.86 -19.72
N VAL A 87 5.81 4.56 -20.14
CA VAL A 87 5.58 5.99 -19.81
C VAL A 87 5.10 6.23 -18.38
N GLY A 88 4.52 5.21 -17.73
CA GLY A 88 4.11 5.26 -16.33
C GLY A 88 3.02 6.29 -16.02
N LYS A 89 3.26 7.04 -14.94
CA LYS A 89 2.38 8.05 -14.34
C LYS A 89 3.17 9.32 -14.07
N PRO A 90 2.56 10.42 -13.60
CA PRO A 90 3.34 11.54 -13.11
C PRO A 90 4.28 11.13 -11.96
N GLY A 91 5.46 11.76 -11.90
CA GLY A 91 6.41 11.52 -10.79
C GLY A 91 5.85 12.04 -9.46
N ILE A 92 5.43 13.30 -9.44
CA ILE A 92 4.80 13.93 -8.27
C ILE A 92 3.36 14.33 -8.63
N ILE A 93 2.43 13.97 -7.76
CA ILE A 93 1.02 14.36 -7.85
C ILE A 93 0.60 15.04 -6.56
N CYS A 94 -0.11 16.16 -6.68
CA CYS A 94 -0.60 16.91 -5.54
C CYS A 94 -2.12 17.07 -5.59
N HIS A 95 -2.73 17.18 -4.40
CA HIS A 95 -4.16 17.38 -4.26
C HIS A 95 -4.63 18.73 -4.83
N SER A 96 -3.84 19.80 -4.62
CA SER A 96 -4.22 21.16 -4.97
C SER A 96 -3.22 21.87 -5.91
N SER A 97 -3.68 22.95 -6.55
CA SER A 97 -2.81 23.83 -7.34
C SER A 97 -1.77 24.55 -6.49
N TYR A 98 -2.10 24.91 -5.24
CA TYR A 98 -1.15 25.50 -4.30
C TYR A 98 0.03 24.55 -4.05
N ASP A 99 -0.26 23.28 -3.76
CA ASP A 99 0.75 22.25 -3.49
C ASP A 99 1.61 21.95 -4.72
N SER A 100 1.02 22.05 -5.92
CA SER A 100 1.74 21.87 -7.17
C SER A 100 2.81 22.96 -7.36
N VAL A 101 2.53 24.21 -6.97
CA VAL A 101 3.48 25.33 -7.03
C VAL A 101 4.59 25.14 -6.00
N GLN A 102 4.25 24.74 -4.77
CA GLN A 102 5.25 24.44 -3.73
C GLN A 102 6.19 23.31 -4.16
N SER A 103 5.63 22.22 -4.70
CA SER A 103 6.41 21.07 -5.19
C SER A 103 7.28 21.44 -6.40
N ALA A 104 6.73 22.24 -7.33
CA ALA A 104 7.42 22.68 -8.53
C ALA A 104 8.69 23.50 -8.22
N ALA A 105 8.70 24.24 -7.12
CA ALA A 105 9.84 25.05 -6.68
C ALA A 105 11.11 24.22 -6.44
N TYR A 106 10.97 22.91 -6.15
CA TYR A 106 12.09 22.01 -5.85
C TYR A 106 12.43 21.05 -7.00
N LEU A 107 11.74 21.11 -8.15
CA LEU A 107 11.99 20.20 -9.27
C LEU A 107 13.44 20.26 -9.79
N SER A 108 14.08 21.42 -9.72
CA SER A 108 15.49 21.60 -10.13
C SER A 108 16.48 20.83 -9.25
N GLN A 109 16.05 20.37 -8.08
CA GLN A 109 16.85 19.61 -7.15
C GLN A 109 16.64 18.09 -7.28
N ILE A 110 15.59 17.67 -8.00
CA ILE A 110 15.19 16.28 -8.20
C ILE A 110 15.66 15.78 -9.57
N THR A 111 16.23 14.59 -9.63
CA THR A 111 16.56 13.90 -10.89
C THR A 111 15.45 12.94 -11.33
N GLY A 112 15.52 12.46 -12.58
CA GLY A 112 14.54 11.55 -13.16
C GLY A 112 13.49 12.28 -14.02
N ASN A 113 12.27 11.75 -14.04
CA ASN A 113 11.10 12.37 -14.67
C ASN A 113 10.05 12.78 -13.63
N PRO A 114 10.34 13.80 -12.79
CA PRO A 114 9.38 14.30 -11.81
C PRO A 114 8.31 15.23 -12.42
N SER A 115 8.46 15.61 -13.69
CA SER A 115 7.76 16.73 -14.34
C SER A 115 6.81 16.27 -15.46
N PRO A 116 5.65 16.93 -15.62
CA PRO A 116 5.12 18.00 -14.77
C PRO A 116 4.53 17.45 -13.46
N VAL A 117 4.67 18.22 -12.37
CA VAL A 117 3.87 18.00 -11.16
C VAL A 117 2.41 18.09 -11.58
N SER A 118 1.67 17.00 -11.38
CA SER A 118 0.28 16.91 -11.82
C SER A 118 -0.66 17.19 -10.66
N ILE A 119 -1.81 17.79 -10.95
CA ILE A 119 -2.85 18.06 -9.95
C ILE A 119 -3.94 17.01 -10.12
N GLN A 120 -4.31 16.37 -9.02
CA GLN A 120 -5.41 15.42 -8.99
C GLN A 120 -6.16 15.57 -7.67
N SER A 121 -7.43 15.95 -7.72
CA SER A 121 -8.24 16.22 -6.53
C SER A 121 -8.84 14.96 -5.89
N ASP A 122 -8.78 13.82 -6.56
CA ASP A 122 -9.35 12.55 -6.11
C ASP A 122 -8.27 11.51 -5.74
N ILE A 123 -7.11 11.97 -5.25
CA ILE A 123 -6.08 11.07 -4.72
C ILE A 123 -6.70 10.23 -3.59
N PRO A 124 -6.52 8.89 -3.60
CA PRO A 124 -7.11 8.03 -2.60
C PRO A 124 -6.71 8.42 -1.17
N GLN A 125 -7.70 8.75 -0.36
CA GLN A 125 -7.51 9.13 1.05
C GLN A 125 -7.43 7.88 1.93
N PRO A 126 -6.36 7.70 2.74
CA PRO A 126 -6.20 6.53 3.62
C PRO A 126 -7.40 6.25 4.52
N THR A 127 -8.10 7.27 5.01
CA THR A 127 -9.28 7.11 5.89
C THR A 127 -10.34 6.13 5.37
N SER A 128 -10.45 5.95 4.04
CA SER A 128 -11.43 5.06 3.41
C SER A 128 -11.05 3.57 3.39
N PHE A 129 -9.76 3.23 3.50
CA PHE A 129 -9.27 1.85 3.33
C PHE A 129 -8.24 1.41 4.39
N ILE A 130 -7.71 2.33 5.20
CA ILE A 130 -6.52 2.03 6.02
C ILE A 130 -6.79 1.01 7.13
N ASN A 131 -7.94 1.09 7.80
CA ASN A 131 -8.33 0.15 8.86
C ASN A 131 -8.45 -1.28 8.32
N ASP A 132 -8.91 -1.40 7.08
CA ASP A 132 -9.04 -2.66 6.39
C ASP A 132 -7.68 -3.30 6.08
N LEU A 133 -6.70 -2.48 5.67
CA LEU A 133 -5.34 -2.96 5.43
C LEU A 133 -4.62 -3.29 6.73
N ILE A 134 -4.73 -2.43 7.76
CA ILE A 134 -4.15 -2.63 9.09
C ILE A 134 -4.68 -3.92 9.73
N GLY A 135 -6.00 -4.14 9.69
CA GLY A 135 -6.61 -5.36 10.22
C GLY A 135 -6.16 -6.64 9.51
N ASN A 136 -5.51 -6.52 8.35
CA ASN A 136 -4.96 -7.63 7.58
C ASN A 136 -3.43 -7.64 7.54
N ALA A 137 -2.75 -6.83 8.35
CA ALA A 137 -1.29 -6.76 8.39
C ALA A 137 -0.65 -8.11 8.74
N ASP A 138 0.32 -8.55 7.93
CA ASP A 138 1.15 -9.74 8.21
C ASP A 138 2.15 -9.45 9.34
N TYR A 139 2.69 -8.23 9.36
CA TYR A 139 3.63 -7.75 10.36
C TYR A 139 3.10 -6.47 10.99
N THR A 140 3.16 -6.37 12.31
CA THR A 140 2.78 -5.17 13.05
C THR A 140 3.90 -4.78 14.01
N PHE A 141 4.30 -3.52 13.96
CA PHE A 141 5.34 -2.95 14.80
C PHE A 141 4.84 -1.72 15.54
N THR A 142 5.49 -1.41 16.65
CA THR A 142 5.34 -0.15 17.39
C THR A 142 6.72 0.49 17.49
N GLY A 143 6.86 1.72 17.00
CA GLY A 143 8.16 2.39 16.90
C GLY A 143 8.92 2.05 15.61
N ASP A 144 10.07 1.37 15.71
CA ASP A 144 10.95 1.12 14.55
C ASP A 144 10.62 -0.21 13.85
N ILE A 145 10.85 -0.24 12.54
CA ILE A 145 10.83 -1.48 11.75
C ILE A 145 12.26 -2.04 11.74
N PRO A 146 12.49 -3.25 12.28
CA PRO A 146 13.82 -3.85 12.32
C PRO A 146 14.28 -4.24 10.92
N GLY A 147 15.60 -4.23 10.69
CA GLY A 147 16.19 -4.68 9.43
C GLY A 147 15.83 -6.12 9.10
N GLY A 148 15.27 -6.34 7.91
CA GLY A 148 14.92 -7.67 7.45
C GLY A 148 14.20 -7.71 6.11
N ASN A 149 13.80 -8.92 5.72
CA ASN A 149 13.03 -9.15 4.50
C ASN A 149 11.56 -9.38 4.87
N PHE A 150 10.66 -8.56 4.32
CA PHE A 150 9.23 -8.64 4.57
C PHE A 150 8.48 -8.94 3.27
N GLY A 151 7.91 -10.13 3.20
CA GLY A 151 7.29 -10.64 1.98
C GLY A 151 8.33 -11.05 0.93
N THR A 152 7.82 -11.53 -0.20
CA THR A 152 8.61 -11.92 -1.38
C THR A 152 7.89 -11.49 -2.65
N ARG A 153 8.57 -11.55 -3.80
CA ARG A 153 7.94 -11.26 -5.10
C ARG A 153 6.68 -12.10 -5.33
N ASP A 154 6.69 -13.39 -4.96
CA ASP A 154 5.54 -14.28 -5.17
C ASP A 154 4.51 -14.22 -4.03
N HIS A 155 4.96 -13.88 -2.82
CA HIS A 155 4.14 -13.76 -1.61
C HIS A 155 4.36 -12.39 -0.96
N PRO A 156 3.80 -11.31 -1.54
CA PRO A 156 3.87 -9.99 -0.93
C PRO A 156 3.14 -9.95 0.42
N ALA A 157 3.55 -9.05 1.30
CA ALA A 157 3.05 -8.93 2.66
C ALA A 157 2.55 -7.51 2.98
N ILE A 158 1.69 -7.39 3.99
CA ILE A 158 1.29 -6.09 4.55
C ILE A 158 2.11 -5.87 5.83
N VAL A 159 2.89 -4.80 5.85
CA VAL A 159 3.64 -4.35 7.03
C VAL A 159 2.96 -3.09 7.56
N PHE A 160 2.53 -3.14 8.82
CA PHE A 160 2.00 -1.99 9.53
C PHE A 160 2.96 -1.58 10.65
N CYS A 161 3.21 -0.28 10.77
CA CYS A 161 3.95 0.28 11.88
C CYS A 161 3.20 1.46 12.48
N ASP A 162 2.92 1.35 13.79
CA ASP A 162 2.37 2.44 14.58
C ASP A 162 3.51 3.25 15.21
N GLY A 163 3.75 4.43 14.65
CA GLY A 163 4.66 5.44 15.18
C GLY A 163 3.94 6.60 15.85
N THR A 164 2.69 6.43 16.29
CA THR A 164 1.95 7.51 16.98
C THR A 164 2.78 8.04 18.16
N GLY A 165 3.12 9.33 18.12
CA GLY A 165 3.94 9.98 19.14
C GLY A 165 5.46 9.83 19.01
N SER A 166 5.95 9.24 17.91
CA SER A 166 7.38 9.12 17.63
C SER A 166 7.66 9.14 16.11
N THR A 167 8.93 9.01 15.73
CA THR A 167 9.37 8.73 14.36
C THR A 167 9.59 7.23 14.20
N VAL A 168 8.99 6.64 13.17
CA VAL A 168 9.27 5.27 12.74
C VAL A 168 10.57 5.28 11.95
N THR A 169 11.58 4.59 12.46
CA THR A 169 12.83 4.39 11.73
C THR A 169 12.81 3.04 11.04
N LEU A 170 12.93 3.06 9.72
CA LEU A 170 13.31 1.90 8.90
C LEU A 170 14.82 1.74 9.04
N ASN A 171 15.23 0.85 9.93
CA ASN A 171 16.64 0.65 10.31
C ASN A 171 17.25 -0.55 9.57
N GLY A 172 18.48 -0.41 9.10
CA GLY A 172 19.26 -1.52 8.53
C GLY A 172 18.90 -1.85 7.08
N ASN A 173 19.34 -3.02 6.62
CA ASN A 173 19.11 -3.47 5.24
C ASN A 173 17.73 -4.14 5.14
N ASN A 174 16.79 -3.44 4.52
CA ASN A 174 15.42 -3.90 4.39
C ASN A 174 15.07 -4.18 2.93
N VAL A 175 14.42 -5.32 2.68
CA VAL A 175 13.78 -5.62 1.40
C VAL A 175 12.32 -5.93 1.65
N ILE A 176 11.42 -5.12 1.10
CA ILE A 176 9.99 -5.28 1.33
C ILE A 176 9.24 -5.41 0.01
N TYR A 177 8.47 -6.49 -0.12
CA TYR A 177 7.51 -6.70 -1.21
C TYR A 177 6.10 -6.62 -0.64
N GLY A 178 5.31 -5.63 -1.04
CA GLY A 178 3.92 -5.52 -0.59
C GLY A 178 3.47 -4.11 -0.23
N ILE A 179 2.63 -4.01 0.80
CA ILE A 179 2.07 -2.74 1.27
C ILE A 179 2.74 -2.38 2.59
N VAL A 180 3.32 -1.19 2.68
CA VAL A 180 3.88 -0.65 3.94
C VAL A 180 3.00 0.48 4.41
N ILE A 181 2.45 0.37 5.61
CA ILE A 181 1.58 1.35 6.24
C ILE A 181 2.32 1.89 7.44
N ILE A 182 2.58 3.19 7.44
CA ILE A 182 3.23 3.86 8.56
C ILE A 182 2.30 4.95 9.06
N LYS A 183 1.91 4.83 10.32
CA LYS A 183 1.18 5.87 11.04
C LYS A 183 2.18 6.75 11.79
N GLY A 184 2.43 7.96 11.33
CA GLY A 184 3.41 8.89 11.93
C GLY A 184 4.56 9.29 11.01
N ASN A 185 5.62 9.86 11.60
CA ASN A 185 6.82 10.30 10.89
C ASN A 185 7.65 9.10 10.42
N VAL A 186 8.28 9.21 9.24
CA VAL A 186 9.11 8.15 8.67
C VAL A 186 10.56 8.61 8.54
N LYS A 187 11.49 7.79 9.00
CA LYS A 187 12.92 7.98 8.75
C LYS A 187 13.50 6.71 8.16
N ILE A 188 14.17 6.81 7.02
CA ILE A 188 14.84 5.69 6.37
C ILE A 188 16.34 5.83 6.61
N THR A 189 16.91 4.86 7.33
CA THR A 189 18.35 4.80 7.60
C THR A 189 18.94 3.48 7.11
N GLY A 190 20.06 3.54 6.38
CA GLY A 190 20.68 2.37 5.76
C GLY A 190 20.19 2.10 4.34
N THR A 191 20.24 0.84 3.90
CA THR A 191 19.79 0.44 2.55
C THR A 191 18.37 -0.10 2.59
N PHE A 192 17.47 0.51 1.83
CA PHE A 192 16.06 0.15 1.78
C PHE A 192 15.65 -0.16 0.34
N GLN A 193 15.14 -1.36 0.10
CA GLN A 193 14.57 -1.74 -1.19
C GLN A 193 13.09 -2.05 -1.02
N PHE A 194 12.25 -1.35 -1.77
CA PHE A 194 10.81 -1.49 -1.66
C PHE A 194 10.15 -1.75 -3.00
N TYR A 195 9.23 -2.71 -3.02
CA TYR A 195 8.46 -3.09 -4.19
C TYR A 195 6.97 -3.15 -3.82
N GLY A 196 6.24 -2.07 -4.07
CA GLY A 196 4.79 -2.03 -3.88
C GLY A 196 4.24 -0.66 -3.53
N LEU A 197 3.31 -0.61 -2.59
CA LEU A 197 2.61 0.62 -2.18
C LEU A 197 2.99 1.03 -0.75
N MET A 198 3.57 2.23 -0.59
CA MET A 198 3.81 2.82 0.73
C MET A 198 2.71 3.83 1.04
N ILE A 199 2.10 3.71 2.21
CA ILE A 199 1.13 4.66 2.74
C ILE A 199 1.71 5.23 4.03
N ALA A 200 2.17 6.48 3.97
CA ALA A 200 2.53 7.23 5.15
C ALA A 200 1.35 8.13 5.49
N TYR A 201 0.76 7.96 6.67
CA TYR A 201 -0.37 8.77 7.08
C TYR A 201 -0.31 9.23 8.53
N ASN A 202 -0.87 10.42 8.79
CA ASN A 202 -1.05 10.91 10.14
C ASN A 202 -2.15 11.98 10.17
N ASP A 203 -3.23 11.72 10.91
CA ASP A 203 -4.43 12.56 10.90
C ASP A 203 -4.21 13.97 11.49
N VAL A 204 -3.08 14.22 12.17
CA VAL A 204 -2.89 15.43 13.01
C VAL A 204 -1.55 16.14 12.80
N VAL A 205 -0.50 15.46 12.36
CA VAL A 205 0.88 16.00 12.38
C VAL A 205 1.52 15.87 11.01
N SER A 206 2.40 16.83 10.71
CA SER A 206 3.27 16.74 9.56
C SER A 206 4.04 15.42 9.53
N ILE A 207 4.09 14.82 8.35
CA ILE A 207 4.95 13.67 8.08
C ILE A 207 6.31 14.23 7.67
N SER A 208 7.40 13.56 8.00
CA SER A 208 8.70 13.77 7.37
C SER A 208 9.14 12.43 6.82
N VAL A 209 9.84 12.42 5.69
CA VAL A 209 10.44 11.22 5.06
C VAL A 209 11.93 11.45 4.90
N ASP A 210 12.64 11.48 6.03
CA ASP A 210 14.08 11.67 6.02
C ASP A 210 14.78 10.38 5.57
N ALA A 211 15.34 10.37 4.36
CA ALA A 211 15.97 9.20 3.77
C ALA A 211 17.50 9.36 3.67
N ALA A 212 18.16 9.54 4.82
CA ALA A 212 19.61 9.68 4.93
C ALA A 212 20.44 8.49 4.39
N GLY A 213 19.80 7.37 4.04
CA GLY A 213 20.41 6.19 3.44
C GLY A 213 20.32 6.09 1.90
N THR A 214 20.48 4.87 1.38
CA THR A 214 20.25 4.53 -0.03
C THR A 214 18.95 3.75 -0.11
N ALA A 215 17.88 4.45 -0.49
CA ALA A 215 16.54 3.88 -0.54
C ALA A 215 16.08 3.84 -2.00
N ASP A 216 15.82 2.64 -2.53
CA ASP A 216 15.24 2.45 -3.86
C ASP A 216 13.80 1.93 -3.70
N MET A 217 12.85 2.71 -4.18
CA MET A 217 11.42 2.40 -4.08
C MET A 217 10.83 2.24 -5.47
N TYR A 218 10.28 1.07 -5.76
CA TYR A 218 9.60 0.73 -7.01
C TYR A 218 8.12 0.50 -6.74
N GLY A 219 7.26 1.42 -7.17
CA GLY A 219 5.82 1.30 -7.04
C GLY A 219 5.15 2.65 -6.89
N GLY A 220 4.56 2.91 -5.73
CA GLY A 220 3.96 4.22 -5.46
C GLY A 220 3.91 4.54 -3.98
N MET A 221 3.92 5.82 -3.68
CA MET A 221 3.77 6.35 -2.33
C MET A 221 2.53 7.25 -2.25
N ILE A 222 1.70 7.04 -1.24
CA ILE A 222 0.63 7.94 -0.84
C ILE A 222 1.01 8.52 0.52
N MET A 223 1.17 9.84 0.55
CA MET A 223 1.32 10.60 1.78
C MET A 223 0.01 11.33 2.05
N ALA A 224 -0.61 11.08 3.19
CA ALA A 224 -1.79 11.82 3.63
C ALA A 224 -1.62 12.28 5.07
N GLY A 225 -1.83 13.56 5.34
CA GLY A 225 -1.82 14.03 6.72
C GLY A 225 -2.71 15.26 6.90
N GLY A 226 -2.65 15.83 8.11
CA GLY A 226 -3.31 17.11 8.39
C GLY A 226 -2.69 18.26 7.60
N ALA A 227 -3.37 19.41 7.60
CA ALA A 227 -2.86 20.61 6.95
C ALA A 227 -1.43 20.97 7.39
N HIS A 228 -0.63 21.51 6.47
CA HIS A 228 0.81 21.75 6.65
C HIS A 228 1.63 20.47 6.88
N SER A 229 1.17 19.35 6.33
CA SER A 229 2.02 18.15 6.29
C SER A 229 3.28 18.44 5.50
N SER A 230 4.44 17.99 5.97
CA SER A 230 5.68 18.19 5.23
C SER A 230 6.04 17.00 4.36
N PHE A 231 6.71 17.23 3.25
CA PHE A 231 7.45 16.18 2.56
C PHE A 231 8.88 16.67 2.44
N SER A 232 9.75 16.09 3.26
CA SER A 232 11.18 16.37 3.16
C SER A 232 11.91 15.16 2.63
N MET A 233 12.82 15.40 1.69
CA MET A 233 13.78 14.41 1.21
C MET A 233 15.17 14.91 1.53
N GLN A 234 15.95 14.07 2.20
CA GLN A 234 17.38 14.25 2.50
C GLN A 234 18.08 12.94 2.16
N GLY A 235 19.39 12.94 1.84
CA GLY A 235 20.15 11.73 1.50
C GLY A 235 20.12 11.32 0.01
N THR A 236 20.02 10.01 -0.28
CA THR A 236 20.13 9.44 -1.66
C THR A 236 18.93 8.58 -2.10
N ALA A 237 17.72 8.92 -1.67
CA ALA A 237 16.53 8.15 -2.00
C ALA A 237 16.07 8.32 -3.47
N THR A 238 15.59 7.23 -4.04
CA THR A 238 14.99 7.17 -5.38
C THR A 238 13.57 6.58 -5.29
N PHE A 239 12.63 7.25 -5.96
CA PHE A 239 11.24 6.86 -6.08
C PHE A 239 10.91 6.64 -7.55
N TYR A 240 10.75 5.38 -7.95
CA TYR A 240 10.38 4.96 -9.30
C TYR A 240 8.93 4.49 -9.30
N TYR A 241 8.11 5.03 -10.21
CA TYR A 241 6.81 4.45 -10.46
C TYR A 241 6.96 3.03 -11.02
N SER A 242 6.19 2.08 -10.48
CA SER A 242 6.18 0.70 -10.99
C SER A 242 4.79 0.08 -10.99
N SER A 243 4.19 -0.01 -12.16
CA SER A 243 2.92 -0.71 -12.38
C SER A 243 3.05 -2.21 -12.06
N ALA A 244 4.23 -2.79 -12.30
CA ALA A 244 4.53 -4.19 -11.99
C ALA A 244 4.50 -4.46 -10.47
N SER A 245 5.12 -3.60 -9.67
CA SER A 245 5.05 -3.68 -8.20
C SER A 245 3.62 -3.49 -7.68
N LEU A 246 2.90 -2.49 -8.20
CA LEU A 246 1.51 -2.19 -7.81
C LEU A 246 0.51 -3.28 -8.26
N SER A 247 0.81 -4.00 -9.34
CA SER A 247 0.05 -5.19 -9.72
C SER A 247 0.38 -6.36 -8.79
N ASN A 248 1.66 -6.49 -8.38
CA ASN A 248 2.11 -7.58 -7.52
C ASN A 248 1.42 -7.57 -6.15
N ILE A 249 1.20 -6.40 -5.53
CA ILE A 249 0.51 -6.31 -4.23
C ILE A 249 -0.95 -6.81 -4.28
N ARG A 250 -1.57 -6.89 -5.46
CA ARG A 250 -2.91 -7.49 -5.60
C ARG A 250 -2.91 -9.02 -5.38
N LYS A 251 -1.73 -9.65 -5.30
CA LYS A 251 -1.56 -11.06 -4.97
C LYS A 251 -1.60 -11.35 -3.46
N ILE A 252 -1.62 -10.33 -2.60
CA ILE A 252 -1.67 -10.50 -1.15
C ILE A 252 -2.92 -11.31 -0.77
N GLN A 253 -2.71 -12.47 -0.16
CA GLN A 253 -3.79 -13.41 0.11
C GLN A 253 -4.78 -12.89 1.15
N ARG A 254 -4.30 -12.13 2.14
CA ARG A 254 -5.12 -11.57 3.22
C ARG A 254 -6.13 -10.52 2.78
N LEU A 255 -5.95 -9.96 1.58
CA LEU A 255 -6.94 -9.03 1.01
C LEU A 255 -8.07 -9.76 0.29
N ARG A 256 -8.03 -11.10 0.18
CA ARG A 256 -9.09 -11.89 -0.45
C ARG A 256 -10.22 -12.09 0.55
N LEU A 257 -11.40 -11.61 0.18
CA LEU A 257 -12.65 -11.79 0.92
C LEU A 257 -13.57 -12.74 0.15
N TYR A 258 -14.45 -13.41 0.89
CA TYR A 258 -15.58 -14.14 0.34
C TYR A 258 -16.85 -13.34 0.61
N ALA A 259 -17.42 -12.73 -0.42
CA ALA A 259 -18.71 -12.06 -0.37
C ALA A 259 -19.82 -13.07 -0.67
N LEU A 260 -20.90 -13.05 0.11
CA LEU A 260 -22.08 -13.85 -0.19
C LEU A 260 -22.68 -13.36 -1.52
N GLN A 261 -22.73 -14.24 -2.51
CA GLN A 261 -23.36 -13.95 -3.80
C GLN A 261 -24.82 -14.39 -3.79
N ASP A 262 -25.06 -15.64 -3.43
CA ASP A 262 -26.39 -16.23 -3.41
C ASP A 262 -26.54 -17.19 -2.22
N TRP A 263 -27.77 -17.32 -1.75
CA TRP A 263 -28.15 -18.29 -0.74
C TRP A 263 -29.51 -18.88 -1.09
N TYR A 264 -29.63 -20.20 -0.94
CA TYR A 264 -30.89 -20.91 -1.11
C TYR A 264 -30.96 -22.10 -0.16
N GLU A 265 -32.19 -22.38 0.28
CA GLU A 265 -32.59 -23.54 1.09
C GLU A 265 -33.44 -24.47 0.22
#